data_AF-A0A5J4NGS3-F1
#
_entry.id   AF-A0A5J4NGS3-F1
#
_cell.length_a   1.000
_cell.length_b   1.000
_cell.length_c   1.000
_cell.angle_alpha   90.00
_cell.angle_beta   90.00
_cell.angle_gamma   90.00
#
_symmetry.space_group_name_H-M   'P 1'
#
loop_
_entity.id
_entity.type
_entity.pdbx_description
1 polymer ?
#
loop_
_entity_poly.entity_id
_entity_poly.type
_entity_poly.pdbx_seq_one_letter_code
_entity_poly.pdbx_strand_id
1 'polypeptide(L)'
;MAKAWATSTAFNASYGSDGTLKLAGEVTREVKFGDSRIEACCIVTDHPGLDLLGLDWMNDSKLLDHPVNSICNQTKLHSRLETLLLVPGIQRQIEELKIQHAPAFEPGLGLCTKAKATLTLHPGVKPVFRPKRPVPYAALPIVDGELDRLHAEGIIQSVNYLEWADFSTSLNAALKNYE
;
A
#
# COMPACT_ATOMS: atom_id res chain seq x y z
N MET A 1 -13.93 31.88 17.01
CA MET A 1 -14.04 31.54 18.43
C MET A 1 -15.10 30.46 18.58
N ALA A 2 -14.71 29.21 18.85
CA ALA A 2 -15.64 28.13 19.21
C ALA A 2 -14.88 27.17 20.14
N LYS A 3 -14.70 27.58 21.40
CA LYS A 3 -14.13 26.78 22.48
C LYS A 3 -15.27 26.50 23.45
N ALA A 4 -15.98 25.38 23.28
CA ALA A 4 -16.83 24.76 24.31
C ALA A 4 -17.57 23.57 23.70
N TRP A 5 -16.95 22.38 23.66
CA TRP A 5 -17.66 21.07 23.62
C TRP A 5 -16.71 19.86 23.66
N ALA A 6 -15.39 20.04 23.58
CA ALA A 6 -14.45 18.95 23.86
C ALA A 6 -14.33 18.76 25.38
N THR A 7 -14.64 17.57 25.88
CA THR A 7 -14.29 17.14 27.23
C THR A 7 -12.77 17.08 27.31
N SER A 8 -12.17 17.97 28.11
CA SER A 8 -10.71 18.04 28.26
C SER A 8 -10.27 16.91 29.18
N THR A 9 -10.01 15.76 28.59
CA THR A 9 -9.28 14.67 29.24
C THR A 9 -7.98 14.47 28.47
N ALA A 10 -6.86 14.83 29.09
CA ALA A 10 -5.54 14.64 28.49
C ALA A 10 -5.20 13.14 28.53
N PHE A 11 -5.26 12.48 27.38
CA PHE A 11 -4.83 11.10 27.20
C PHE A 11 -3.57 11.06 26.31
N ASN A 12 -2.64 10.16 26.64
CA ASN A 12 -1.49 9.88 25.78
C ASN A 12 -1.79 8.60 24.99
N ALA A 13 -1.59 8.62 23.68
CA ALA A 13 -1.59 7.42 22.84
C ALA A 13 -0.14 6.94 22.64
N SER A 14 0.14 5.66 22.88
CA SER A 14 1.43 5.05 22.60
C SER A 14 1.44 4.45 21.20
N TYR A 15 2.47 4.71 20.40
CA TYR A 15 2.68 4.05 19.11
C TYR A 15 4.12 3.52 19.00
N GLY A 16 4.26 2.26 18.60
CA GLY A 16 5.56 1.61 18.43
C GLY A 16 6.41 1.55 19.70
N SER A 17 7.66 1.12 19.55
CA SER A 17 8.63 0.95 20.65
C SER A 17 9.15 2.30 21.16
N ASP A 18 8.31 3.06 21.88
CA ASP A 18 8.67 4.18 22.79
C ASP A 18 8.15 5.58 22.36
N GLY A 19 7.28 5.67 21.36
CA GLY A 19 6.64 6.94 20.95
C GLY A 19 5.36 7.24 21.73
N THR A 20 5.22 8.46 22.27
CA THR A 20 3.96 8.96 22.85
C THR A 20 3.42 10.14 22.05
N LEU A 21 2.16 10.04 21.63
CA LEU A 21 1.40 11.12 21.00
C LEU A 21 0.49 11.78 22.04
N LYS A 22 0.63 13.10 22.22
CA LYS A 22 -0.26 13.87 23.09
C LYS A 22 -1.56 14.15 22.34
N LEU A 23 -2.68 13.79 22.96
CA LEU A 23 -4.00 14.06 22.41
C LEU A 23 -4.56 15.34 23.06
N ALA A 24 -5.16 16.21 22.25
CA ALA A 24 -5.79 17.45 22.69
C ALA A 24 -7.14 17.21 23.35
N GLY A 25 -7.80 16.09 23.04
CA GLY A 25 -9.04 15.64 23.67
C GLY A 25 -9.76 14.59 22.83
N GLU A 26 -10.96 14.25 23.27
CA GLU A 26 -11.86 13.34 22.54
C GLU A 26 -13.23 13.96 22.40
N VAL A 27 -13.96 13.56 21.37
CA VAL A 27 -15.27 14.12 21.14
C VAL A 27 -16.20 13.23 20.32
N THR A 28 -17.39 12.96 20.85
CA THR A 28 -18.37 12.10 20.17
C THR A 28 -19.20 12.89 19.16
N ARG A 29 -19.20 12.40 17.92
CA ARG A 29 -19.95 12.99 16.81
C ARG A 29 -20.48 11.93 15.86
N GLU A 30 -21.54 12.30 15.13
CA GLU A 30 -21.97 11.54 13.97
C GLU A 30 -20.92 11.69 12.86
N VAL A 31 -20.41 10.55 12.40
CA VAL A 31 -19.47 10.41 11.30
C VAL A 31 -20.19 9.73 10.15
N LYS A 32 -20.02 10.28 8.94
CA LYS A 32 -20.58 9.73 7.72
C LYS A 32 -19.47 9.16 6.84
N PHE A 33 -19.62 7.91 6.42
CA PHE A 33 -18.78 7.28 5.42
C PHE A 33 -19.66 6.59 4.38
N GLY A 34 -19.58 7.02 3.11
CA GLY A 34 -20.52 6.57 2.08
C GLY A 34 -21.97 6.87 2.47
N ASP A 35 -22.81 5.83 2.48
CA ASP A 35 -24.21 5.91 2.94
C ASP A 35 -24.39 5.59 4.43
N SER A 36 -23.33 5.13 5.10
CA SER A 36 -23.35 4.79 6.52
C SER A 36 -23.18 6.02 7.40
N ARG A 37 -23.95 6.08 8.49
CA ARG A 37 -23.81 7.06 9.57
C ARG A 37 -23.61 6.31 10.88
N ILE A 38 -22.54 6.65 11.58
CA ILE A 38 -22.19 6.05 12.87
C ILE A 38 -21.95 7.17 13.87
N GLU A 39 -22.34 6.99 15.12
CA GLU A 39 -21.91 7.86 16.21
C GLU A 39 -20.58 7.34 16.73
N ALA A 40 -19.54 8.16 16.65
CA ALA A 40 -18.18 7.70 16.87
C ALA A 40 -17.37 8.69 17.71
N CYS A 41 -16.42 8.18 18.49
CA CYS A 41 -15.53 9.01 19.30
C CYS A 41 -14.35 9.51 18.45
N CYS A 42 -14.28 10.81 18.19
CA CYS A 42 -13.20 11.45 17.45
C CYS A 42 -12.08 11.85 18.40
N ILE A 43 -10.85 11.45 18.12
CA ILE A 43 -9.69 11.91 18.87
C ILE A 43 -9.14 13.18 18.22
N VAL A 44 -8.98 14.23 19.02
CA VAL A 44 -8.44 15.53 18.58
C VAL A 44 -6.95 15.56 18.88
N THR A 45 -6.12 15.89 17.89
CA THR A 45 -4.69 16.13 18.07
C THR A 45 -4.39 17.63 17.95
N ASP A 46 -3.31 18.08 18.56
CA ASP A 46 -2.77 19.44 18.39
C ASP A 46 -1.80 19.54 17.19
N HIS A 47 -1.60 18.43 16.47
CA HIS A 47 -0.75 18.33 15.30
C HIS A 47 -1.54 18.58 14.00
N PRO A 48 -1.31 19.70 13.28
CA PRO A 48 -2.01 19.99 12.04
C PRO A 48 -1.75 18.89 10.99
N GLY A 49 -2.82 18.33 10.42
CA GLY A 49 -2.74 17.29 9.38
C GLY A 49 -2.58 15.86 9.90
N LEU A 50 -2.63 15.64 11.22
CA LEU A 50 -2.69 14.31 11.81
C LEU A 50 -4.14 13.94 12.17
N ASP A 51 -4.84 13.34 11.22
CA ASP A 51 -6.16 12.78 11.43
C ASP A 51 -6.04 11.33 11.95
N LEU A 52 -6.58 11.08 13.14
CA LEU A 52 -6.58 9.75 13.74
C LEU A 52 -7.90 9.05 13.43
N LEU A 53 -7.82 7.88 12.79
CA LEU A 53 -8.95 7.00 12.51
C LEU A 53 -8.73 5.69 13.26
N GLY A 54 -9.64 5.36 14.18
CA GLY A 54 -9.56 4.14 14.98
C GLY A 54 -10.11 2.91 14.25
N LEU A 55 -9.75 1.73 14.76
CA LEU A 55 -10.26 0.44 14.27
C LEU A 55 -11.75 0.23 14.52
N ASP A 56 -12.25 0.82 15.61
CA ASP A 56 -13.66 0.92 15.95
C ASP A 56 -14.46 1.59 14.82
N TRP A 57 -13.99 2.74 14.33
CA TRP A 57 -14.63 3.44 13.21
C TRP A 57 -14.60 2.59 11.94
N MET A 58 -13.46 1.94 11.66
CA MET A 58 -13.32 1.10 10.46
C MET A 58 -14.26 -0.11 10.47
N ASN A 59 -14.52 -0.70 11.63
CA ASN A 59 -15.47 -1.78 11.79
C ASN A 59 -16.92 -1.29 11.67
N ASP A 60 -17.29 -0.25 12.42
CA ASP A 60 -18.69 0.20 12.49
C ASP A 60 -19.15 0.83 11.17
N SER A 61 -18.25 1.50 10.46
CA SER A 61 -18.53 2.04 9.12
C SER A 61 -18.43 0.99 8.00
N LYS A 62 -18.02 -0.24 8.32
CA LYS A 62 -17.74 -1.32 7.36
C LYS A 62 -16.69 -0.95 6.32
N LEU A 63 -15.74 -0.09 6.69
CA LEU A 63 -14.66 0.35 5.81
C LEU A 63 -13.86 -0.84 5.28
N LEU A 64 -13.61 -1.84 6.14
CA LEU A 64 -12.83 -3.04 5.81
C LEU A 64 -13.57 -4.03 4.90
N ASP A 65 -14.89 -3.92 4.78
CA ASP A 65 -15.69 -4.76 3.88
C ASP A 65 -15.53 -4.30 2.41
N HIS A 66 -14.99 -3.09 2.21
CA HIS A 66 -14.70 -2.57 0.88
C HIS A 66 -13.26 -2.89 0.48
N PRO A 67 -13.02 -3.36 -0.77
CA PRO A 67 -11.67 -3.54 -1.27
C PRO A 67 -10.88 -2.24 -1.12
N VAL A 68 -9.64 -2.31 -0.61
CA VAL A 68 -8.76 -1.14 -0.42
C VAL A 68 -8.66 -0.30 -1.70
N ASN A 69 -8.61 -0.94 -2.88
CA ASN A 69 -8.60 -0.26 -4.17
C ASN A 69 -9.85 0.59 -4.42
N SER A 70 -11.02 0.22 -3.88
CA SER A 70 -12.24 1.02 -3.98
C SER A 70 -12.09 2.35 -3.24
N ILE A 71 -11.42 2.36 -2.09
CA ILE A 71 -11.17 3.55 -1.27
C ILE A 71 -10.03 4.39 -1.86
N CYS A 72 -8.90 3.74 -2.19
CA CYS A 72 -7.71 4.41 -2.73
C CYS A 72 -7.91 5.00 -4.14
N ASN A 73 -8.80 4.41 -4.95
CA ASN A 73 -9.13 4.98 -6.25
C ASN A 73 -10.17 6.12 -6.15
N GLN A 74 -10.90 6.21 -5.03
CA GLN A 74 -11.85 7.30 -4.73
C GLN A 74 -11.19 8.50 -4.08
N THR A 75 -9.95 8.40 -3.59
CA THR A 75 -9.08 9.57 -3.47
C THR A 75 -8.77 10.09 -4.86
N LYS A 76 -9.78 10.71 -5.47
CA LYS A 76 -9.57 11.92 -6.25
C LYS A 76 -8.87 12.84 -5.28
N LEU A 77 -7.54 12.77 -5.27
CA LEU A 77 -6.75 13.96 -5.09
C LEU A 77 -7.48 14.99 -5.94
N HIS A 78 -8.20 15.91 -5.30
CA HIS A 78 -8.65 17.17 -5.89
C HIS A 78 -7.38 17.98 -6.14
N SER A 79 -6.50 17.38 -6.91
CA SER A 79 -5.19 17.82 -7.26
C SER A 79 -5.42 18.83 -8.35
N ARG A 80 -4.51 19.79 -8.38
CA ARG A 80 -4.37 20.83 -9.39
C ARG A 80 -4.47 20.34 -10.84
N LEU A 81 -4.47 19.03 -11.10
CA LEU A 81 -4.71 18.39 -12.39
C LEU A 81 -6.06 18.76 -13.02
N GLU A 82 -7.16 18.76 -12.27
CA GLU A 82 -8.48 19.16 -12.84
C GLU A 82 -8.48 20.64 -13.25
N THR A 83 -7.82 21.51 -12.48
CA THR A 83 -7.66 22.93 -12.81
C THR A 83 -6.67 23.17 -13.96
N LEU A 84 -5.63 22.36 -14.10
CA LEU A 84 -4.65 22.47 -15.19
C LEU A 84 -5.23 21.99 -16.53
N LEU A 85 -6.11 20.98 -16.53
CA LEU A 85 -6.81 20.52 -17.73
C LEU A 85 -7.76 21.58 -18.32
N LEU A 86 -8.20 22.56 -17.51
CA LEU A 86 -8.99 23.72 -17.94
C LEU A 86 -8.16 24.84 -18.58
N VAL A 87 -6.82 24.80 -18.48
CA VAL A 87 -5.95 25.80 -19.12
C VAL A 87 -5.83 25.49 -20.62
N PRO A 88 -6.23 26.42 -21.51
CA PRO A 88 -6.10 26.22 -22.95
C PRO A 88 -4.65 25.89 -23.33
N GLY A 89 -4.44 24.78 -24.02
CA GLY A 89 -3.13 24.35 -24.52
C GLY A 89 -2.44 23.25 -23.72
N ILE A 90 -2.78 23.04 -22.44
CA ILE A 90 -2.19 21.95 -21.64
C ILE A 90 -2.58 20.58 -22.18
N GLN A 91 -3.84 20.39 -22.59
CA GLN A 91 -4.28 19.13 -23.19
C GLN A 91 -3.46 18.78 -24.44
N ARG A 92 -3.14 19.78 -25.26
CA ARG A 92 -2.33 19.58 -26.47
C ARG A 92 -0.90 19.17 -26.11
N GLN A 93 -0.31 19.81 -25.12
CA GLN A 93 1.03 19.48 -24.62
C GLN A 93 1.09 18.07 -24.04
N ILE A 94 0.05 17.62 -23.33
CA ILE A 94 -0.03 16.25 -22.80
C ILE A 94 -0.07 15.23 -23.94
N GLU A 95 -0.90 15.45 -24.97
CA GLU A 95 -0.96 14.56 -26.12
C GLU A 95 0.34 14.57 -26.92
N GLU A 96 0.97 15.73 -27.10
CA GLU A 96 2.31 15.83 -27.71
C GLU A 96 3.35 15.04 -26.92
N LEU A 97 3.35 15.11 -25.59
CA LEU A 97 4.27 14.36 -24.72
C LEU A 97 4.01 12.86 -24.77
N LYS A 98 2.74 12.42 -24.80
CA LYS A 98 2.40 11.00 -24.97
C LYS A 98 2.91 10.46 -26.29
N ILE A 99 2.80 11.23 -27.37
CA ILE A 99 3.32 10.84 -28.68
C ILE A 99 4.85 10.80 -28.66
N GLN A 100 5.50 11.84 -28.13
CA GLN A 100 6.97 11.94 -28.08
C GLN A 100 7.61 10.86 -27.20
N HIS A 101 6.92 10.45 -26.13
CA HIS A 101 7.38 9.45 -25.18
C HIS A 101 6.49 8.21 -25.17
N ALA A 102 5.93 7.82 -26.32
CA ALA A 102 5.02 6.68 -26.43
C ALA A 102 5.52 5.42 -25.69
N PRO A 103 6.82 5.03 -25.78
CA PRO A 103 7.33 3.87 -25.05
C PRO A 103 7.22 3.95 -23.51
N ALA A 104 7.15 5.15 -22.93
CA ALA A 104 7.01 5.33 -21.48
C ALA A 104 5.55 5.21 -21.00
N PHE A 105 4.59 5.25 -21.93
CA PHE A 105 3.15 5.16 -21.66
C PHE A 105 2.53 3.84 -22.15
N GLU A 106 3.35 2.94 -22.70
CA GLU A 106 2.89 1.59 -23.03
C GLU A 106 2.36 0.89 -21.76
N PRO A 107 1.23 0.16 -21.86
CA PRO A 107 0.70 -0.57 -20.74
C PRO A 107 1.65 -1.69 -20.33
N GLY A 108 1.85 -1.86 -19.02
CA GLY A 108 2.69 -2.91 -18.44
C GLY A 108 3.89 -2.37 -17.66
N LEU A 109 4.81 -3.26 -17.31
CA LEU A 109 6.01 -2.93 -16.55
C LEU A 109 7.20 -2.69 -17.49
N GLY A 110 7.93 -1.60 -17.24
CA GLY A 110 9.17 -1.31 -17.97
C GLY A 110 10.39 -1.99 -17.35
N LEU A 111 11.40 -2.28 -18.18
CA LEU A 111 12.68 -2.82 -17.73
C LEU A 111 13.76 -1.72 -17.73
N CYS A 112 14.30 -1.39 -16.55
CA CYS A 112 15.43 -0.46 -16.45
C CYS A 112 16.73 -1.14 -16.87
N THR A 113 17.30 -0.73 -18.01
CA THR A 113 18.58 -1.26 -18.53
C THR A 113 19.79 -0.40 -18.16
N LYS A 114 19.56 0.79 -17.59
CA LYS A 114 20.62 1.79 -17.34
C LYS A 114 21.33 1.60 -16.00
N ALA A 115 20.71 0.91 -15.05
CA ALA A 115 21.24 0.75 -13.70
C ALA A 115 20.97 -0.66 -13.19
N LYS A 116 21.94 -1.18 -12.42
CA LYS A 116 21.81 -2.46 -11.70
C LYS A 116 21.91 -2.19 -10.22
N ALA A 117 20.93 -2.63 -9.46
CA ALA A 117 20.97 -2.58 -8.00
C ALA A 117 21.99 -3.61 -7.49
N THR A 118 22.87 -3.17 -6.59
CA THR A 118 23.82 -4.03 -5.89
C THR A 118 23.51 -3.98 -4.41
N LEU A 119 23.24 -5.13 -3.82
CA LEU A 119 23.03 -5.25 -2.37
C LEU A 119 24.39 -5.57 -1.72
N THR A 120 24.82 -4.72 -0.79
CA THR A 120 26.04 -4.94 0.01
C THR A 120 25.65 -5.46 1.37
N LEU A 121 26.22 -6.61 1.76
CA LEU A 121 25.98 -7.22 3.05
C LEU A 121 26.93 -6.65 4.11
N HIS A 122 26.46 -6.59 5.35
CA HIS A 122 27.33 -6.28 6.47
C HIS A 122 28.41 -7.38 6.65
N PRO A 123 29.62 -7.03 7.12
CA PRO A 123 30.66 -8.01 7.38
C PRO A 123 30.21 -9.09 8.38
N GLY A 124 30.54 -10.36 8.09
CA GLY A 124 30.24 -11.49 8.98
C GLY A 124 28.83 -12.08 8.87
N VAL A 125 27.99 -11.53 7.99
CA VAL A 125 26.65 -12.06 7.72
C VAL A 125 26.74 -13.41 7.00
N LYS A 126 26.04 -14.42 7.53
CA LYS A 126 26.00 -15.78 6.98
C LYS A 126 24.69 -16.02 6.22
N PRO A 127 24.74 -16.72 5.07
CA PRO A 127 23.54 -17.14 4.36
C PRO A 127 22.58 -17.93 5.25
N VAL A 128 21.29 -17.63 5.08
CA VAL A 128 20.21 -18.36 5.73
C VAL A 128 19.26 -18.87 4.66
N PHE A 129 19.07 -20.19 4.68
CA PHE A 129 18.08 -20.86 3.86
C PHE A 129 16.88 -21.23 4.72
N ARG A 130 15.71 -20.65 4.44
CA ARG A 130 14.46 -20.97 5.12
C ARG A 130 13.57 -21.83 4.24
N PRO A 131 13.01 -22.94 4.75
CA PRO A 131 12.07 -23.74 3.99
C PRO A 131 10.79 -22.96 3.68
N LYS A 132 10.13 -23.31 2.57
CA LYS A 132 8.85 -22.71 2.16
C LYS A 132 7.77 -22.92 3.22
N ARG A 133 6.88 -21.94 3.35
CA ARG A 133 5.66 -22.13 4.15
C ARG A 133 4.64 -22.96 3.36
N PRO A 134 3.84 -23.82 4.03
CA PRO A 134 2.71 -24.47 3.38
C PRO A 134 1.74 -23.43 2.84
N VAL A 135 1.32 -23.60 1.59
CA VAL A 135 0.28 -22.76 0.97
C VAL A 135 -1.04 -23.53 1.02
N PRO A 136 -2.14 -22.93 1.51
CA PRO A 136 -3.45 -23.56 1.50
C PRO A 136 -3.83 -24.03 0.10
N TYR A 137 -4.39 -25.23 -0.02
CA TYR A 137 -4.75 -25.83 -1.30
C TYR A 137 -5.63 -24.91 -2.16
N ALA A 138 -6.60 -24.23 -1.54
CA ALA A 138 -7.49 -23.30 -2.23
C ALA A 138 -6.77 -22.08 -2.83
N ALA A 139 -5.60 -21.71 -2.33
CA ALA A 139 -4.81 -20.57 -2.81
C ALA A 139 -3.80 -20.95 -3.90
N LEU A 140 -3.51 -22.25 -4.11
CA LEU A 140 -2.52 -22.70 -5.08
C LEU A 140 -2.77 -22.15 -6.49
N PRO A 141 -3.98 -22.21 -7.07
CA PRO A 141 -4.19 -21.73 -8.44
C PRO A 141 -3.92 -20.22 -8.60
N ILE A 142 -4.19 -19.44 -7.55
CA ILE A 142 -3.99 -17.99 -7.56
C ILE A 142 -2.50 -17.68 -7.45
N VAL A 143 -1.79 -18.36 -6.55
CA VAL A 143 -0.36 -18.12 -6.34
C VAL A 143 0.46 -18.60 -7.53
N ASP A 144 0.18 -19.80 -8.05
CA ASP A 144 0.90 -20.35 -9.20
C ASP A 144 0.66 -19.49 -10.45
N GLY A 145 -0.58 -19.05 -10.68
CA GLY A 145 -0.92 -18.16 -11.79
C GLY A 145 -0.19 -16.81 -11.72
N GLU A 146 -0.03 -16.24 -10.52
CA GLU A 146 0.74 -15.00 -10.35
C GLU A 146 2.23 -15.22 -10.58
N LEU A 147 2.80 -16.34 -10.11
CA LEU A 147 4.21 -16.65 -10.36
C LEU A 147 4.50 -16.87 -11.84
N ASP A 148 3.60 -17.55 -12.56
CA ASP A 148 3.69 -17.73 -14.00
C ASP A 148 3.63 -16.40 -14.74
N ARG A 149 2.73 -15.50 -14.34
CA ARG A 149 2.64 -14.13 -14.89
C ARG A 149 3.95 -13.37 -14.69
N LEU A 150 4.51 -13.39 -13.48
CA LEU A 150 5.77 -12.70 -13.16
C LEU A 150 6.96 -13.28 -13.94
N HIS A 151 6.99 -14.59 -14.16
CA HIS A 151 8.03 -15.24 -14.95
C HIS A 151 7.90 -14.89 -16.44
N ALA A 152 6.67 -14.91 -16.99
CA ALA A 152 6.38 -14.51 -18.37
C ALA A 152 6.73 -13.03 -18.64
N GLU A 153 6.53 -12.15 -17.66
CA GLU A 153 6.93 -10.74 -17.71
C GLU A 153 8.43 -10.51 -17.45
N GLY A 154 9.21 -11.56 -17.17
CA GLY A 154 10.65 -11.48 -16.93
C GLY A 154 11.05 -10.78 -15.62
N ILE A 155 10.12 -10.65 -14.67
CA ILE A 155 10.33 -10.02 -13.36
C ILE A 155 11.10 -10.96 -12.43
N ILE A 156 10.76 -12.25 -12.50
CA ILE A 156 11.43 -13.31 -11.75
C ILE A 156 11.98 -14.36 -12.72
N GLN A 157 12.97 -15.12 -12.26
CA GLN A 157 13.52 -16.26 -13.01
C GLN A 157 13.78 -17.41 -12.04
N SER A 158 13.71 -18.65 -12.56
CA SER A 158 14.07 -19.82 -11.77
C SER A 158 15.58 -19.86 -11.49
N VAL A 159 15.97 -20.34 -10.31
CA VAL A 159 17.37 -20.54 -9.91
C VAL A 159 17.51 -21.93 -9.30
N ASN A 160 18.53 -22.69 -9.73
CA ASN A 160 18.72 -24.08 -9.32
C ASN A 160 19.18 -24.22 -7.86
N TYR A 161 19.94 -23.24 -7.36
CA TYR A 161 20.50 -23.27 -6.01
C TYR A 161 20.70 -21.85 -5.48
N LEU A 162 20.28 -21.62 -4.24
CA LEU A 162 20.50 -20.37 -3.51
C LEU A 162 20.85 -20.69 -2.05
N GLU A 163 21.97 -20.16 -1.58
CA GLU A 163 22.33 -20.21 -0.15
C GLU A 163 21.42 -19.30 0.71
N TRP A 164 20.79 -18.33 0.05
CA TRP A 164 19.87 -17.37 0.63
C TRP A 164 18.45 -17.68 0.16
N ALA A 165 17.57 -18.04 1.08
CA ALA A 165 16.15 -18.20 0.79
C ALA A 165 15.33 -17.72 1.99
N ASP A 166 14.31 -16.91 1.71
CA ASP A 166 13.27 -16.59 2.69
C ASP A 166 12.00 -17.38 2.36
N PHE A 167 10.99 -17.28 3.23
CA PHE A 167 9.78 -18.10 3.17
C PHE A 167 9.01 -18.06 1.84
N SER A 168 9.18 -17.00 1.03
CA SER A 168 8.53 -16.81 -0.27
C SER A 168 9.32 -17.39 -1.45
N THR A 169 10.62 -17.66 -1.30
CA THR A 169 11.57 -17.93 -2.41
C THR A 169 11.45 -19.35 -2.98
N SER A 170 10.52 -20.18 -2.51
CA SER A 170 10.50 -21.63 -2.82
C SER A 170 9.12 -22.16 -3.26
N LEU A 171 8.27 -21.30 -3.80
CA LEU A 171 6.98 -21.76 -4.35
C LEU A 171 7.15 -22.65 -5.60
N ASN A 172 8.11 -22.35 -6.49
CA ASN A 172 8.24 -23.03 -7.80
C ASN A 172 9.26 -24.18 -7.90
N ALA A 173 9.85 -24.65 -6.79
CA ALA A 173 10.74 -25.82 -6.86
C ALA A 173 10.00 -27.18 -6.82
N ALA A 174 8.66 -27.20 -6.83
CA ALA A 174 7.86 -28.41 -6.61
C ALA A 174 6.83 -28.73 -7.71
N LEU A 175 7.06 -28.32 -8.97
CA LEU A 175 6.23 -28.74 -10.12
C LEU A 175 7.00 -29.44 -11.25
N LYS A 176 8.26 -29.83 -11.00
CA LYS A 176 8.87 -30.95 -11.71
C LYS A 176 9.42 -31.91 -10.67
N ASN A 177 8.54 -32.81 -10.23
CA ASN A 177 8.96 -34.04 -9.60
C ASN A 177 10.06 -34.65 -10.49
N TYR A 178 11.28 -34.73 -9.94
CA TYR A 178 12.22 -35.74 -10.37
C TYR A 178 11.58 -37.09 -10.02
N GLU A 179 11.05 -37.77 -11.05
CA GLU A 179 11.35 -39.19 -11.22
C GLU A 179 12.75 -39.33 -11.81
#